data_AF-A0A9E0MJ76-F1
#
_entry.id   AF-A0A9E0MJ76-F1
#
_cell.length_a   1.000
_cell.length_b   1.000
_cell.length_c   1.000
_cell.angle_alpha   90.00
_cell.angle_beta   90.00
_cell.angle_gamma   90.00
#
_symmetry.space_group_name_H-M   'P 1'
#
loop_
_entity.id
_entity.type
_entity.pdbx_description
1 polymer ?
#
loop_
_entity_poly.entity_id
_entity_poly.type
_entity_poly.pdbx_seq_one_letter_code
_entity_poly.pdbx_strand_id
1 'polypeptide(L)'
;FLVRSRLMSTDQHDDARQILRDIESLDGHTSFLFGKINFLMDATVGFININQNKRVSKLTTLSVVFVPLNIIAGIGGMSEFSMMTQGVSWPLAYGAFMGALGLIGGGTYLLLRYLGRRQLRQAGES
;
A
#
# COMPACT_ATOMS: atom_id res chain seq x y z
N PHE A 1 -26.52 -42.24 -17.06
CA PHE A 1 -27.82 -42.79 -17.48
C PHE A 1 -27.67 -43.78 -18.65
N LEU A 2 -26.95 -43.42 -19.73
CA LEU A 2 -26.67 -44.30 -20.89
C LEU A 2 -25.82 -45.55 -20.59
N VAL A 3 -24.80 -45.44 -19.73
CA VAL A 3 -23.98 -46.61 -19.30
C VAL A 3 -24.79 -47.60 -18.44
N ARG A 4 -25.83 -47.12 -17.77
CA ARG A 4 -26.69 -47.93 -16.88
C ARG A 4 -27.82 -48.65 -17.64
N SER A 5 -28.15 -48.23 -18.86
CA SER A 5 -29.27 -48.77 -19.64
C SER A 5 -28.94 -50.02 -20.49
N ARG A 6 -27.71 -50.58 -20.42
CA ARG A 6 -27.28 -51.79 -21.16
C ARG A 6 -27.59 -51.80 -22.68
N LEU A 7 -27.66 -50.63 -23.31
CA LEU A 7 -27.92 -50.50 -24.75
C LEU A 7 -26.64 -50.54 -25.62
N MET A 8 -25.46 -50.70 -25.00
CA MET A 8 -24.16 -50.54 -25.65
C MET A 8 -23.40 -51.87 -25.77
N SER A 9 -22.63 -52.03 -26.85
CA SER A 9 -21.70 -53.16 -27.04
C SER A 9 -20.60 -53.15 -25.97
N THR A 10 -19.99 -54.31 -25.68
CA THR A 10 -18.90 -54.46 -24.70
C THR A 10 -17.75 -53.47 -24.96
N ASP A 11 -17.39 -53.23 -26.23
CA ASP A 11 -16.36 -52.27 -26.62
C ASP A 11 -16.76 -50.82 -26.26
N GLN A 12 -18.03 -50.44 -26.49
CA GLN A 12 -18.53 -49.10 -26.14
C GLN A 12 -18.57 -48.88 -24.62
N HIS A 13 -18.77 -49.94 -23.84
CA HIS A 13 -18.68 -49.88 -22.38
C HIS A 13 -17.26 -49.65 -21.88
N ASP A 14 -16.26 -50.13 -22.61
CA ASP A 14 -14.84 -49.94 -22.28
C ASP A 14 -14.35 -48.55 -22.69
N ASP A 15 -14.74 -48.08 -23.88
CA ASP A 15 -14.49 -46.69 -24.33
C ASP A 15 -15.11 -45.66 -23.38
N ALA A 16 -16.37 -45.86 -22.98
CA ALA A 16 -17.04 -44.97 -22.04
C ALA A 16 -16.34 -44.93 -20.67
N ARG A 17 -15.82 -46.07 -20.19
CA ARG A 17 -15.03 -46.13 -18.95
C ARG A 17 -13.69 -45.43 -19.09
N GLN A 18 -13.06 -45.51 -20.26
CA GLN A 18 -11.81 -44.79 -20.52
C GLN A 18 -12.03 -43.28 -20.53
N ILE A 19 -13.04 -42.79 -21.25
CA ILE A 19 -13.40 -41.37 -21.27
C ILE A 19 -13.71 -40.85 -19.86
N LEU A 20 -14.43 -41.63 -19.04
CA LEU A 20 -14.70 -41.25 -17.65
C LEU A 20 -13.43 -41.12 -16.80
N ARG A 21 -12.47 -42.04 -16.96
CA ARG A 21 -11.16 -41.93 -16.28
C ARG A 21 -10.36 -40.72 -16.75
N ASP A 22 -10.42 -40.40 -18.04
CA ASP A 22 -9.73 -39.23 -18.58
C ASP A 22 -10.36 -37.93 -18.05
N ILE A 23 -11.69 -37.87 -17.95
CA ILE A 23 -12.41 -36.74 -17.33
C ILE A 23 -12.03 -36.59 -15.86
N GLU A 24 -11.99 -37.68 -15.10
CA GLU A 24 -11.63 -37.67 -13.68
C GLU A 24 -10.18 -37.23 -13.47
N SER A 25 -9.26 -37.66 -14.35
CA SER A 25 -7.87 -37.18 -14.38
C SER A 25 -7.78 -35.69 -14.68
N LEU A 26 -8.54 -35.20 -15.68
CA LEU A 26 -8.60 -33.78 -16.01
C LEU A 26 -9.14 -32.95 -14.85
N ASP A 27 -10.17 -33.42 -14.16
CA ASP A 27 -10.78 -32.73 -13.01
C ASP A 27 -9.81 -32.58 -11.83
N GLY A 28 -9.00 -33.62 -11.56
CA GLY A 28 -7.90 -33.53 -10.61
C GLY A 28 -6.84 -32.50 -11.04
N HIS A 29 -6.51 -32.47 -12.34
CA HIS A 29 -5.52 -31.54 -12.89
C HIS A 29 -6.00 -30.07 -12.86
N THR A 30 -7.28 -29.82 -13.16
CA THR A 30 -7.87 -28.49 -13.10
C THR A 30 -7.96 -28.00 -11.66
N SER A 31 -8.39 -28.86 -10.72
CA SER A 31 -8.44 -28.55 -9.29
C SER A 31 -7.06 -28.14 -8.74
N PHE A 32 -6.01 -28.86 -9.13
CA PHE A 32 -4.63 -28.52 -8.78
C PHE A 32 -4.20 -27.16 -9.35
N LEU A 33 -4.54 -26.88 -10.62
CA LEU A 33 -4.21 -25.62 -11.26
C LEU A 33 -4.94 -24.43 -10.62
N PHE A 34 -6.21 -24.60 -10.27
CA PHE A 34 -6.97 -23.60 -9.51
C PHE A 34 -6.35 -23.31 -8.15
N GLY A 35 -5.87 -24.33 -7.45
CA GLY A 35 -5.11 -24.15 -6.20
C GLY A 35 -3.88 -23.27 -6.38
N LYS A 36 -3.11 -23.47 -7.46
CA LYS A 36 -1.95 -22.62 -7.80
C LYS A 36 -2.33 -21.19 -8.16
N ILE A 37 -3.41 -21.02 -8.92
CA ILE A 37 -3.92 -19.69 -9.28
C ILE A 37 -4.31 -18.92 -8.02
N ASN A 38 -5.02 -19.55 -7.09
CA ASN A 38 -5.41 -18.92 -5.82
C ASN A 38 -4.17 -18.54 -4.99
N PHE A 39 -3.20 -19.44 -4.85
CA PHE A 39 -1.95 -19.12 -4.16
C PHE A 39 -1.21 -17.93 -4.79
N LEU A 40 -1.10 -17.90 -6.12
CA LEU A 40 -0.45 -16.80 -6.82
C LEU A 40 -1.24 -15.50 -6.72
N MET A 41 -2.58 -15.59 -6.73
CA MET A 41 -3.46 -14.44 -6.52
C MET A 41 -3.26 -13.85 -5.13
N ASP A 42 -3.26 -14.68 -4.09
CA ASP A 42 -3.02 -14.25 -2.70
C ASP A 42 -1.64 -13.61 -2.56
N ALA A 43 -0.61 -14.22 -3.15
CA ALA A 43 0.73 -13.65 -3.18
C ALA A 43 0.77 -12.29 -3.93
N THR A 44 0.05 -12.19 -5.05
CA THR A 44 -0.02 -10.96 -5.86
C THR A 44 -0.75 -9.85 -5.11
N VAL A 45 -1.88 -10.14 -4.47
CA VAL A 45 -2.63 -9.19 -3.64
C VAL A 45 -1.78 -8.75 -2.45
N GLY A 46 -1.09 -9.68 -1.79
CA GLY A 46 -0.13 -9.37 -0.73
C GLY A 46 0.96 -8.41 -1.21
N PHE A 47 1.54 -8.68 -2.38
CA PHE A 47 2.54 -7.81 -3.00
C PHE A 47 1.98 -6.42 -3.34
N ILE A 48 0.77 -6.35 -3.90
CA ILE A 48 0.08 -5.07 -4.20
C ILE A 48 -0.11 -4.29 -2.90
N ASN A 49 -0.60 -4.94 -1.84
CA ASN A 49 -0.86 -4.31 -0.56
C ASN A 49 0.43 -3.75 0.07
N ILE A 50 1.53 -4.53 0.07
CA ILE A 50 2.84 -4.06 0.57
C ILE A 50 3.31 -2.83 -0.22
N ASN A 51 3.20 -2.85 -1.54
CA ASN A 51 3.62 -1.72 -2.37
C ASN A 51 2.72 -0.49 -2.21
N GLN A 52 1.42 -0.68 -2.04
CA GLN A 52 0.47 0.39 -1.75
C GLN A 52 0.74 1.00 -0.38
N ASN A 53 0.95 0.20 0.65
CA ASN A 53 1.29 0.67 1.99
C ASN A 53 2.58 1.51 1.99
N LYS A 54 3.61 1.08 1.27
CA LYS A 54 4.84 1.88 1.07
C LYS A 54 4.58 3.22 0.38
N ARG A 55 3.64 3.27 -0.59
CA ARG A 55 3.25 4.53 -1.25
C ARG A 55 2.47 5.44 -0.31
N VAL A 56 1.48 4.91 0.42
CA VAL A 56 0.68 5.67 1.39
C VAL A 56 1.55 6.24 2.50
N SER A 57 2.47 5.45 3.06
CA SER A 57 3.38 5.91 4.11
C SER A 57 4.25 7.11 3.68
N LYS A 58 4.69 7.15 2.41
CA LYS A 58 5.40 8.33 1.86
C LYS A 58 4.50 9.56 1.81
N LEU A 59 3.25 9.41 1.37
CA LEU A 59 2.27 10.51 1.35
C LEU A 59 1.99 11.02 2.77
N THR A 60 1.78 10.12 3.74
CA THR A 60 1.59 10.49 5.15
C THR A 60 2.78 11.28 5.69
N THR A 61 4.01 10.86 5.37
CA THR A 61 5.22 11.58 5.79
C THR A 61 5.22 13.02 5.27
N LEU A 62 4.82 13.22 4.01
CA LEU A 62 4.68 14.57 3.45
C LEU A 62 3.58 15.36 4.18
N SER A 63 2.40 14.78 4.36
CA SER A 63 1.29 15.44 5.06
C SER A 63 1.67 15.90 6.47
N VAL A 64 2.37 15.07 7.25
CA VAL A 64 2.79 15.42 8.62
C VAL A 64 3.77 16.61 8.63
N VAL A 65 4.60 16.78 7.60
CA VAL A 65 5.48 17.95 7.46
C VAL A 65 4.68 19.19 7.02
N PHE A 66 3.73 19.04 6.09
CA PHE A 66 2.98 20.17 5.54
C PHE A 66 1.89 20.71 6.47
N VAL A 67 1.28 19.88 7.33
CA VAL A 67 0.24 20.33 8.27
C VAL A 67 0.70 21.46 9.19
N PRO A 68 1.81 21.34 9.96
CA PRO A 68 2.28 22.44 10.81
C PRO A 68 2.73 23.65 9.99
N LEU A 69 3.35 23.44 8.82
CA LEU A 69 3.70 24.53 7.91
C LEU A 69 2.47 25.33 7.46
N ASN A 70 1.37 24.65 7.12
CA ASN A 70 0.12 25.30 6.72
C ASN A 70 -0.51 26.08 7.87
N ILE A 71 -0.49 25.54 9.10
CA ILE A 71 -1.02 26.24 10.28
C ILE A 71 -0.23 27.53 10.53
N ILE A 72 1.10 27.46 10.50
CA ILE A 72 1.96 28.63 10.73
C ILE A 72 1.81 29.64 9.59
N ALA A 73 1.78 29.19 8.34
CA ALA A 73 1.52 30.04 7.18
C ALA A 73 0.16 30.74 7.27
N GLY A 74 -0.87 30.03 7.76
CA GLY A 74 -2.19 30.60 8.04
C GLY A 74 -2.13 31.72 9.08
N ILE A 75 -1.47 31.49 10.22
CA ILE A 75 -1.30 32.51 11.27
C ILE A 75 -0.48 33.70 10.76
N GLY A 76 0.59 33.47 9.99
CA GLY A 76 1.42 34.53 9.41
C GLY A 76 0.73 35.37 8.33
N GLY A 77 -0.33 34.83 7.71
CA GLY A 77 -1.19 35.56 6.79
C GLY A 77 -2.29 36.37 7.48
N MET A 78 -2.48 36.22 8.80
CA MET A 78 -3.50 36.92 9.57
C MET A 78 -2.95 38.21 10.22
N SER A 79 -3.87 39.08 10.65
CA SER A 79 -3.59 40.43 11.18
C SER A 79 -2.69 40.42 12.43
N GLU A 80 -2.71 39.32 13.19
CA GLU A 80 -1.91 39.07 14.39
C GLU A 80 -0.41 39.13 14.10
N PHE A 81 0.03 38.63 12.95
CA PHE A 81 1.45 38.70 12.56
C PHE A 81 1.85 40.14 12.24
N SER A 82 1.02 40.86 11.49
CA SER A 82 1.20 42.29 11.20
C SER A 82 1.25 43.14 12.47
N MET A 83 0.38 42.84 13.45
CA MET A 83 0.32 43.51 14.75
C MET A 83 1.57 43.22 15.61
N MET A 84 2.06 41.98 15.60
CA MET A 84 3.26 41.57 16.34
C MET A 84 4.55 42.14 15.73
N THR A 85 4.58 42.41 14.42
CA THR A 85 5.75 42.96 13.71
C THR A 85 5.71 44.47 13.48
N GLN A 86 4.77 45.20 14.10
CA GLN A 86 4.60 46.66 13.91
C GLN A 86 5.87 47.51 14.16
N GLY A 87 6.87 46.98 14.87
CA GLY A 87 8.16 47.64 15.12
C GLY A 87 9.33 47.20 14.23
N VAL A 88 9.13 46.31 13.26
CA VAL A 88 10.19 45.73 12.42
C VAL A 88 9.89 46.00 10.94
N SER A 89 10.93 46.22 10.13
CA SER A 89 10.74 46.42 8.69
C SER A 89 10.06 45.19 8.06
N TRP A 90 8.98 45.43 7.30
CA TRP A 90 8.20 44.39 6.62
C TRP A 90 9.03 43.34 5.86
N PRO A 91 10.11 43.71 5.13
CA PRO A 91 10.97 42.73 4.44
C PRO A 91 11.70 41.80 5.40
N LEU A 92 12.15 42.32 6.54
CA LEU A 92 12.89 41.55 7.55
C LEU A 92 11.95 40.61 8.32
N ALA A 93 10.74 41.08 8.64
CA ALA A 93 9.71 40.29 9.30
C ALA A 93 9.30 39.07 8.46
N TYR A 94 9.01 39.27 7.16
CA TYR A 94 8.71 38.15 6.25
C TYR A 94 9.92 37.26 5.98
N GLY A 95 11.13 37.80 5.92
CA GLY A 95 12.36 37.02 5.78
C GLY A 95 12.59 36.08 6.97
N ALA A 96 12.45 36.60 8.20
CA ALA A 96 12.54 35.80 9.43
C ALA A 96 11.43 34.75 9.51
N PHE A 97 10.20 35.10 9.10
CA PHE A 97 9.07 34.18 9.05
C PHE A 97 9.30 33.01 8.09
N MET A 98 9.77 33.29 6.87
CA MET A 98 10.14 32.26 5.90
C MET A 98 11.27 31.37 6.41
N GLY A 99 12.25 31.94 7.12
CA GLY A 99 13.30 31.18 7.80
C GLY A 99 12.75 30.26 8.89
N ALA A 100 11.83 30.75 9.73
CA ALA A 100 11.19 29.98 10.78
C ALA A 100 10.35 28.82 10.20
N LEU A 101 9.59 29.06 9.14
CA LEU A 101 8.88 28.02 8.39
C LEU A 101 9.84 26.96 7.84
N GLY A 102 10.94 27.38 7.22
CA GLY A 102 11.98 26.47 6.73
C GLY A 102 12.60 25.62 7.84
N LEU A 103 12.89 26.22 9.00
CA LEU A 103 13.43 25.51 10.18
C LEU A 103 12.43 24.52 10.76
N ILE A 104 11.14 24.87 10.84
CA ILE A 104 10.10 24.00 11.38
C ILE A 104 9.82 22.84 10.42
N GLY A 105 9.72 23.12 9.11
CA GLY A 105 9.57 22.08 8.08
C GLY A 105 10.76 21.14 8.05
N GLY A 106 11.99 21.68 8.04
CA GLY A 106 13.23 20.91 8.11
C GLY A 106 13.37 20.13 9.41
N GLY A 107 13.01 20.73 10.55
CA GLY A 107 13.03 20.10 11.87
C GLY A 107 12.05 18.93 11.96
N THR A 108 10.83 19.09 11.46
CA THR A 108 9.80 18.04 11.41
C THR A 108 10.25 16.88 10.52
N TYR A 109 10.82 17.19 9.35
CA TYR A 109 11.39 16.19 8.45
C TYR A 109 12.57 15.43 9.08
N LEU A 110 13.49 16.13 9.74
CA LEU A 110 14.63 15.52 10.43
C LEU A 110 14.19 14.65 11.61
N LEU A 111 13.19 15.08 12.38
CA LEU A 111 12.63 14.31 13.49
C LEU A 111 12.00 13.01 12.98
N LEU A 112 11.18 13.08 11.92
CA LEU A 112 10.61 11.89 11.28
C LEU A 112 11.69 10.96 10.72
N ARG A 113 12.75 11.52 10.11
CA ARG A 113 13.90 10.76 9.63
C ARG A 113 14.67 10.10 10.77
N TYR A 114 14.82 10.78 11.91
CA TYR A 114 15.51 10.28 13.09
C TYR A 114 14.71 9.16 13.78
N LEU A 115 13.40 9.36 13.97
CA LEU A 115 12.50 8.36 14.55
C LEU A 115 12.36 7.15 13.63
N GLY A 116 12.26 7.35 12.32
CA GLY A 116 12.26 6.27 11.33
C GLY A 116 13.54 5.42 11.37
N ARG A 117 14.71 6.03 11.61
CA ARG A 117 15.97 5.29 11.82
C ARG A 117 15.99 4.45 13.10
N ARG A 118 15.27 4.85 14.15
CA ARG A 118 15.14 4.07 15.39
C ARG A 118 14.18 2.88 15.24
N GLN A 119 13.07 3.07 14.51
CA GLN A 119 12.13 1.97 14.23
C GLN A 119 12.74 0.85 13.38
N LEU A 120 13.59 1.19 12.40
CA LEU A 120 14.32 0.19 11.59
C LEU A 120 15.34 -0.63 12.41
N ARG A 121 15.82 -0.11 13.55
CA ARG A 121 16.72 -0.85 14.45
C ARG A 121 15.97 -1.87 15.33
N GLN A 122 14.77 -1.53 15.81
CA GLN A 122 13.97 -2.42 16.65
C GLN A 122 13.35 -3.59 15.86
N ALA A 123 13.06 -3.41 14.57
CA ALA A 123 12.51 -4.48 13.72
C ALA A 123 13.57 -5.50 13.23
N GLY A 124 14.87 -5.26 13.47
CA GLY A 124 15.95 -6.19 13.12
C GLY A 124 16.40 -7.08 14.29
N GLU A 125 15.80 -6.92 15.47
CA GLU A 125 16.16 -7.64 16.70
C GLU A 125 15.07 -8.65 17.14
N SER A 126 14.03 -8.87 16.34
CA SER A 126 12.91 -9.79 16.61
C SER A 126 12.78 -10.89 15.57
#